data_AF-A0A8X6RV67-F1
#
_entry.id   AF-A0A8X6RV67-F1
#
_cell.length_a   1.000
_cell.length_b   1.000
_cell.length_c   1.000
_cell.angle_alpha   90.00
_cell.angle_beta   90.00
_cell.angle_gamma   90.00
#
_symmetry.space_group_name_H-M   'P 1'
#
loop_
_entity.id
_entity.type
_entity.pdbx_description
1 polymer ?
#
loop_
_entity_poly.entity_id
_entity_poly.type
_entity_poly.pdbx_seq_one_letter_code
_entity_poly.pdbx_strand_id
1 'polypeptide(L)'
;MDDFVMRTYTDAEAIILCQEILQLKSQMSLPLAKWTTNSKILQDVWKQENILFRDITHVLGVKWDTDKDVFPINVLDKIVEASKEPVTKRLLLKLMSMSYDHLGLFAPVIVPVKILFQDSWLSGIKRMNYYHQL
;
A
#
# COMPACT_ATOMS: atom_id res chain seq x y z
N MET A 1 12.22 -7.34 5.38
CA MET A 1 11.47 -6.29 4.68
C MET A 1 12.49 -5.73 3.72
N ASP A 2 12.27 -5.94 2.43
CA ASP A 2 13.36 -5.99 1.44
C ASP A 2 13.20 -4.89 0.38
N ASP A 3 12.29 -3.94 0.63
CA ASP A 3 12.01 -2.79 -0.22
C ASP A 3 12.78 -1.57 0.32
N PHE A 4 13.45 -0.85 -0.57
CA PHE A 4 14.04 0.46 -0.28
C PHE A 4 13.25 1.54 -1.00
N VAL A 5 12.77 2.53 -0.25
CA VAL A 5 11.98 3.65 -0.77
C VAL A 5 12.54 4.93 -0.19
N MET A 6 12.78 5.92 -1.03
CA MET A 6 13.27 7.23 -0.60
C MET A 6 12.55 8.32 -1.37
N ARG A 7 12.37 9.47 -0.69
CA ARG A 7 11.83 10.69 -1.26
C ARG A 7 12.92 11.74 -1.30
N THR A 8 12.98 12.50 -2.38
CA THR A 8 13.79 13.71 -2.53
C THR A 8 12.88 14.91 -2.82
N TYR A 9 13.44 16.12 -2.75
CA TYR A 9 12.69 17.34 -3.05
C TYR A 9 12.88 17.79 -4.50
N THR A 10 13.96 17.36 -5.15
CA THR A 10 14.25 17.69 -6.55
C THR A 10 14.70 16.46 -7.34
N ASP A 11 14.57 16.55 -8.67
CA ASP A 11 15.06 15.51 -9.58
C ASP A 11 16.60 15.43 -9.57
N ALA A 12 17.29 16.55 -9.39
CA ALA A 12 18.76 16.57 -9.28
C ALA A 12 19.24 15.76 -8.07
N GLU A 13 18.61 15.96 -6.91
CA GLU A 13 18.87 15.14 -5.71
C GLU A 13 18.55 13.66 -5.96
N ALA A 14 17.45 13.36 -6.66
CA ALA A 14 17.06 11.98 -6.98
C ALA A 14 18.09 11.27 -7.84
N ILE A 15 18.65 11.96 -8.85
CA ILE A 15 19.69 11.43 -9.74
C ILE A 15 20.96 11.14 -8.94
N ILE A 16 21.43 12.10 -8.13
CA ILE A 16 22.64 11.94 -7.31
C ILE A 16 22.48 10.74 -6.37
N LEU A 17 21.37 10.68 -5.64
CA LEU A 17 21.07 9.58 -4.72
C LEU A 17 21.01 8.23 -5.45
N CYS A 18 20.41 8.17 -6.64
CA CYS A 18 20.35 6.95 -7.41
C CYS A 18 21.76 6.44 -7.79
N GLN A 19 22.64 7.35 -8.20
CA GLN A 19 24.03 7.03 -8.52
C GLN A 19 24.79 6.51 -7.29
N GLU A 20 24.64 7.15 -6.14
CA GLU A 20 25.24 6.70 -4.87
C GLU A 20 24.77 5.29 -4.49
N ILE A 21 23.47 5.02 -4.63
CA ILE A 21 22.90 3.69 -4.36
C ILE A 21 23.45 2.64 -5.32
N LEU A 22 23.60 2.96 -6.62
CA LEU A 22 24.18 2.04 -7.60
C LEU A 22 25.66 1.76 -7.30
N GLN A 23 26.41 2.75 -6.84
CA GLN A 23 27.79 2.57 -6.38
C GLN A 23 27.86 1.67 -5.14
N LEU A 24 27.03 1.92 -4.13
CA LEU A 24 26.96 1.10 -2.91
C LEU A 24 26.55 -0.33 -3.24
N LYS A 25 25.60 -0.54 -4.15
CA LYS A 25 25.19 -1.87 -4.62
C LYS A 25 26.37 -2.68 -5.14
N SER A 26 27.35 -2.07 -5.81
CA SER A 26 28.54 -2.78 -6.31
C SER A 26 29.43 -3.33 -5.19
N GLN A 27 29.35 -2.75 -4.00
CA GLN A 27 30.10 -3.13 -2.81
C GLN A 27 29.32 -4.11 -1.92
N MET A 28 28.02 -4.27 -2.15
CA MET A 28 27.12 -5.10 -1.35
C MET A 28 26.72 -6.37 -2.10
N SER A 29 26.57 -7.49 -1.40
CA SER A 29 26.01 -8.73 -1.96
C SER A 29 24.48 -8.70 -2.12
N LEU A 30 23.89 -7.50 -2.22
CA LEU A 30 22.45 -7.24 -2.24
C LEU A 30 22.04 -6.65 -3.60
N PRO A 31 21.66 -7.49 -4.57
CA PRO A 31 21.28 -6.99 -5.89
C PRO A 31 19.92 -6.27 -5.82
N LEU A 32 19.91 -4.94 -5.95
CA LEU A 32 18.68 -4.18 -6.15
C LEU A 32 18.02 -4.53 -7.48
N ALA A 33 16.73 -4.80 -7.43
CA ALA A 33 15.89 -5.15 -8.57
C ALA A 33 14.55 -4.39 -8.51
N LYS A 34 13.78 -4.43 -9.60
CA LYS A 34 12.44 -3.80 -9.69
C LYS A 34 12.47 -2.27 -9.44
N TRP A 35 13.40 -1.58 -10.09
CA TRP A 35 13.49 -0.13 -10.05
C TRP A 35 12.18 0.54 -10.49
N THR A 36 11.84 1.64 -9.84
CA THR A 36 10.64 2.42 -10.12
C THR A 36 10.83 3.85 -9.62
N THR A 37 10.16 4.81 -10.26
CA THR A 37 10.20 6.23 -9.88
C THR A 37 9.00 6.95 -10.49
N ASN A 38 8.49 7.98 -9.79
CA ASN A 38 7.50 8.92 -10.29
C ASN A 38 8.13 10.13 -11.03
N SER A 39 9.46 10.25 -11.03
CA SER A 39 10.16 11.32 -11.77
C SER A 39 10.36 10.94 -13.24
N LYS A 40 9.76 11.71 -14.16
CA LYS A 40 9.94 11.53 -15.61
C LYS A 40 11.39 11.79 -16.05
N ILE A 41 12.06 12.74 -15.41
CA ILE A 41 13.47 13.05 -15.71
C ILE A 41 14.34 11.83 -15.37
N LEU A 42 14.14 11.25 -14.19
CA LEU A 42 14.91 10.07 -13.78
C LEU A 42 14.59 8.84 -14.66
N GLN A 43 13.33 8.68 -15.09
CA GLN A 43 12.98 7.64 -16.07
C GLN A 43 13.77 7.80 -17.38
N ASP A 44 13.93 9.03 -17.88
CA ASP A 44 14.69 9.28 -19.11
C ASP A 44 16.19 9.03 -18.93
N VAL A 45 16.76 9.38 -17.78
CA VAL A 45 18.15 9.02 -17.42
C VAL A 45 18.30 7.50 -17.38
N TRP A 46 17.39 6.78 -16.73
CA TRP A 46 17.42 5.32 -16.65
C TRP A 46 17.28 4.63 -18.01
N LYS A 47 16.51 5.19 -18.94
CA LYS A 47 16.46 4.67 -20.33
C LYS A 47 17.83 4.78 -21.00
N GLN A 48 18.55 5.88 -20.81
CA GLN A 48 19.90 6.07 -21.38
C GLN A 48 20.92 5.09 -20.76
N GLU A 49 20.78 4.81 -19.46
CA GLU A 49 21.64 3.89 -18.72
C GLU A 49 21.23 2.41 -18.85
N ASN A 50 20.21 2.08 -19.66
CA ASN A 50 19.61 0.74 -19.82
C ASN A 50 19.12 0.12 -18.49
N ILE A 51 18.69 0.94 -17.54
CA ILE A 51 18.08 0.48 -16.30
C ILE A 51 16.60 0.16 -16.57
N LEU A 52 16.22 -1.10 -16.36
CA LEU A 52 14.84 -1.54 -16.47
C LEU A 52 14.02 -1.07 -15.27
N PHE A 53 12.95 -0.31 -15.53
CA PHE A 53 12.00 0.13 -14.52
C PHE A 53 10.55 -0.24 -14.88
N ARG A 54 9.65 -0.09 -13.91
CA ARG A 54 8.20 -0.35 -14.08
C ARG A 54 7.40 0.86 -13.62
N ASP A 55 6.33 1.15 -14.36
CA ASP A 55 5.37 2.20 -13.99
C ASP A 55 4.39 1.74 -12.90
N ILE A 56 4.15 0.43 -12.82
CA ILE A 56 3.33 -0.17 -11.78
C ILE A 56 4.17 -1.17 -11.01
N THR A 57 4.23 -0.99 -9.69
CA THR A 57 4.96 -1.89 -8.79
C THR A 57 4.18 -2.13 -7.50
N HIS A 58 4.68 -3.07 -6.69
CA HIS A 58 4.27 -3.24 -5.31
C HIS A 58 5.41 -2.81 -4.40
N VAL A 59 5.11 -1.94 -3.44
CA VAL A 59 6.04 -1.39 -2.46
C VAL A 59 5.38 -1.47 -1.10
N LEU A 60 6.06 -2.10 -0.14
CA LEU A 60 5.55 -2.36 1.21
C LEU A 60 4.19 -3.08 1.22
N GLY A 61 3.95 -3.95 0.23
CA GLY A 61 2.68 -4.67 0.07
C GLY A 61 1.54 -3.85 -0.56
N VAL A 62 1.77 -2.58 -0.90
CA VAL A 62 0.79 -1.70 -1.55
C VAL A 62 1.14 -1.53 -3.03
N LYS A 63 0.14 -1.54 -3.90
CA LYS A 63 0.33 -1.25 -5.33
C LYS A 63 0.55 0.25 -5.51
N TRP A 64 1.56 0.64 -6.27
CA TRP A 64 1.87 2.02 -6.62
C TRP A 64 1.88 2.17 -8.15
N ASP A 65 1.15 3.17 -8.63
CA ASP A 65 1.17 3.66 -10.02
C ASP A 65 2.03 4.93 -10.02
N THR A 66 3.25 4.82 -10.55
CA THR A 66 4.23 5.91 -10.49
C THR A 66 4.00 6.98 -11.55
N ASP A 67 3.23 6.67 -12.60
CA ASP A 67 2.87 7.65 -13.62
C ASP A 67 1.90 8.68 -13.06
N LYS A 68 0.90 8.21 -12.31
CA LYS A 68 -0.10 9.07 -11.65
C LYS A 68 0.29 9.49 -10.25
N ASP A 69 1.35 8.91 -9.71
CA ASP A 69 1.78 9.03 -8.31
C ASP A 69 0.64 8.72 -7.32
N VAL A 70 -0.04 7.59 -7.53
CA VAL A 70 -1.15 7.16 -6.67
C VAL A 70 -0.97 5.72 -6.22
N PHE A 71 -1.43 5.44 -5.00
CA PHE A 71 -1.63 4.09 -4.52
C PHE A 71 -3.08 3.70 -4.83
N PRO A 72 -3.37 2.94 -5.91
CA PRO A 72 -4.73 2.50 -6.19
C PRO A 72 -5.30 1.69 -5.02
N ILE A 73 -6.31 2.24 -4.37
CA ILE A 73 -6.95 1.67 -3.18
C ILE A 73 -8.18 0.87 -3.60
N ASN A 74 -8.02 -0.43 -3.86
CA ASN A 74 -9.15 -1.33 -4.07
C ASN A 74 -9.92 -1.64 -2.76
N VAL A 75 -9.46 -1.12 -1.62
CA VAL A 75 -10.08 -1.34 -0.30
C VAL A 75 -11.43 -0.62 -0.21
N LEU A 76 -11.55 0.58 -0.80
CA LEU A 76 -12.81 1.35 -0.81
C LEU A 76 -13.92 0.61 -1.55
N ASP A 77 -13.64 0.08 -2.74
CA ASP A 77 -14.60 -0.71 -3.51
C ASP A 77 -15.07 -1.95 -2.73
N LYS A 78 -14.13 -2.63 -2.07
CA LYS A 78 -14.44 -3.79 -1.22
C LYS A 78 -15.23 -3.40 0.04
N ILE A 79 -15.02 -2.21 0.61
CA ILE A 79 -15.84 -1.68 1.72
C ILE A 79 -17.25 -1.37 1.23
N VAL A 80 -17.40 -0.72 0.08
CA VAL A 80 -18.69 -0.42 -0.53
C VAL A 80 -19.45 -1.72 -0.84
N GLU A 81 -18.78 -2.72 -1.38
CA GLU A 81 -19.37 -4.03 -1.62
C GLU A 81 -19.78 -4.72 -0.31
N ALA A 82 -18.90 -4.73 0.68
CA ALA A 82 -19.16 -5.26 2.02
C ALA A 82 -20.35 -4.56 2.71
N SER A 83 -20.55 -3.26 2.46
CA SER A 83 -21.65 -2.49 3.06
C SER A 83 -23.05 -2.93 2.61
N LYS A 84 -23.13 -3.73 1.53
CA LYS A 84 -24.39 -4.34 1.06
C LYS A 84 -24.81 -5.53 1.91
N GLU A 85 -23.89 -6.11 2.68
CA GLU A 85 -24.18 -7.19 3.62
C GLU A 85 -24.56 -6.63 4.99
N PRO A 86 -25.34 -7.36 5.79
CA PRO A 86 -25.59 -6.98 7.17
C PRO A 86 -24.29 -6.78 7.95
N VAL A 87 -24.19 -5.67 8.68
CA VAL A 87 -22.99 -5.35 9.46
C VAL A 87 -22.84 -6.36 10.60
N THR A 88 -21.79 -7.18 10.53
CA THR A 88 -21.45 -8.16 11.56
C THR A 88 -20.04 -7.92 12.11
N LYS A 89 -19.75 -8.42 13.33
CA LYS A 89 -18.39 -8.44 13.89
C LYS A 89 -17.37 -9.08 12.93
N ARG A 90 -17.79 -10.11 12.17
CA ARG A 90 -16.96 -10.77 11.15
C ARG A 90 -16.68 -9.85 9.96
N LEU A 91 -17.67 -9.07 9.53
CA LEU A 91 -17.50 -8.07 8.48
C LEU A 91 -16.52 -6.99 8.93
N LEU A 92 -16.71 -6.42 10.12
CA LEU A 92 -15.80 -5.42 10.69
C LEU A 92 -14.35 -5.95 10.76
N LEU A 93 -14.15 -7.19 11.22
CA LEU A 93 -12.83 -7.85 11.22
C LEU A 93 -12.25 -8.00 9.81
N LYS A 94 -13.07 -8.43 8.84
CA LYS A 94 -12.66 -8.53 7.43
C LYS A 94 -12.17 -7.18 6.93
N LEU A 95 -12.94 -6.11 7.16
CA LEU A 95 -12.58 -4.74 6.75
C LEU A 95 -11.28 -4.26 7.40
N MET A 96 -11.07 -4.50 8.69
CA MET A 96 -9.83 -4.14 9.38
C MET A 96 -8.62 -4.95 8.89
N SER A 97 -8.80 -6.23 8.56
CA SER A 97 -7.73 -7.11 8.08
C SER A 97 -7.33 -6.88 6.63
N MET A 98 -8.17 -6.18 5.85
CA MET A 98 -7.95 -5.95 4.42
C MET A 98 -6.78 -5.00 4.14
N SER A 99 -6.28 -4.31 5.16
CA SER A 99 -5.18 -3.35 5.04
C SER A 99 -4.16 -3.60 6.15
N TYR A 100 -3.02 -4.17 5.76
CA TYR A 100 -1.80 -4.08 6.56
C TYR A 100 -1.18 -2.72 6.28
N ASP A 101 -1.58 -1.74 7.07
CA ASP A 101 -1.19 -0.34 6.89
C ASP A 101 0.12 -0.04 7.62
N HIS A 102 1.25 -0.44 7.02
CA HIS A 102 2.57 -0.15 7.59
C HIS A 102 2.87 1.36 7.67
N LEU A 103 2.23 2.19 6.83
CA LEU A 103 2.50 3.61 6.68
C LEU A 103 1.45 4.53 7.31
N GLY A 104 0.35 3.99 7.84
CA GLY A 104 -0.76 4.79 8.38
C GLY A 104 -1.63 5.47 7.30
N LEU A 105 -1.47 5.13 6.02
CA LEU A 105 -2.19 5.77 4.90
C LEU A 105 -3.70 5.53 4.95
N PHE A 106 -4.13 4.42 5.55
CA PHE A 106 -5.51 3.99 5.64
C PHE A 106 -6.13 4.27 7.02
N ALA A 107 -5.39 4.93 7.93
CA ALA A 107 -5.87 5.24 9.27
C ALA A 107 -7.25 5.92 9.31
N PRO A 108 -7.58 6.91 8.45
CA PRO A 108 -8.90 7.55 8.45
C PRO A 108 -10.06 6.58 8.18
N VAL A 109 -9.80 5.48 7.48
CA VAL A 109 -10.79 4.46 7.14
C VAL A 109 -10.83 3.35 8.20
N ILE A 110 -9.66 2.91 8.69
CA ILE A 110 -9.56 1.78 9.62
C ILE A 110 -10.00 2.18 11.03
N VAL A 111 -9.67 3.39 11.50
CA VAL A 111 -9.93 3.82 12.88
C VAL A 111 -11.42 3.81 13.22
N PRO A 112 -12.34 4.36 12.40
CA PRO A 112 -13.77 4.25 12.65
C PRO A 112 -14.26 2.80 12.74
N VAL A 113 -13.74 1.90 11.90
CA VAL A 113 -14.11 0.47 11.92
C VAL A 113 -13.63 -0.20 13.20
N LYS A 114 -12.43 0.14 13.69
CA LYS A 114 -11.91 -0.33 14.98
C LYS A 114 -12.78 0.13 16.15
N ILE A 115 -13.20 1.39 16.14
CA ILE A 115 -14.11 1.94 17.17
C ILE A 115 -15.44 1.17 17.14
N LEU A 116 -16.08 1.04 15.98
CA LEU A 116 -17.33 0.27 15.84
C LEU A 116 -17.19 -1.18 16.31
N PHE A 117 -16.05 -1.81 16.03
CA PHE A 117 -15.77 -3.18 16.49
C PHE A 117 -15.66 -3.26 18.02
N GLN A 118 -14.97 -2.30 18.64
CA GLN A 118 -14.84 -2.20 20.10
C GLN A 118 -16.19 -1.94 20.76
N ASP A 119 -16.97 -1.00 20.24
CA ASP A 119 -18.32 -0.67 20.75
C ASP A 119 -19.27 -1.88 20.66
N SER A 120 -19.22 -2.61 19.54
CA SER A 120 -19.98 -3.84 19.35
C SER A 120 -19.58 -4.94 20.34
N TRP A 121 -18.31 -4.97 20.75
CA TRP A 121 -17.82 -5.90 21.76
C TRP A 121 -18.35 -5.54 23.15
N LEU A 122 -18.23 -4.27 23.53
CA LEU A 122 -18.67 -3.75 24.83
C LEU A 122 -20.20 -3.83 25.00
N SER A 123 -20.96 -3.64 23.92
CA SER A 123 -22.42 -3.70 23.93
C SER A 123 -22.99 -5.12 24.06
N GLY A 124 -22.15 -6.16 24.12
CA GLY A 124 -22.60 -7.55 24.31
C GLY A 124 -23.39 -8.13 23.13
N ILE A 125 -23.33 -7.50 21.95
CA ILE A 125 -24.06 -7.94 20.75
C ILE A 125 -23.62 -9.37 20.40
N LYS A 126 -24.57 -10.32 20.50
CA LYS A 126 -24.36 -11.72 20.17
C LYS A 126 -24.27 -11.93 18.65
N ARG A 127 -23.65 -13.03 18.25
CA ARG A 127 -23.57 -13.45 16.84
C ARG A 127 -25.00 -13.60 16.29
N MET A 128 -25.34 -12.90 15.22
CA MET A 128 -26.60 -13.10 14.51
C MET A 128 -26.58 -14.47 13.82
N ASN A 129 -27.38 -15.41 14.31
CA ASN A 129 -27.51 -16.75 13.73
C ASN A 129 -28.53 -16.69 12.59
N TYR A 130 -28.06 -16.72 11.34
CA TYR A 130 -28.92 -16.81 10.14
C TYR A 130 -29.36 -18.25 9.87
N TYR A 131 -29.99 -18.92 10.85
CA TYR A 131 -30.47 -20.31 10.69
C TYR A 131 -32.00 -20.46 10.82
N HIS A 132 -32.77 -19.42 10.51
CA HIS A 132 -34.22 -19.57 10.35
C HIS A 132 -34.69 -18.89 9.07
N GLN A 133 -34.62 -19.62 7.97
CA GLN A 133 -35.56 -19.59 6.84
C GLN A 133 -35.14 -20.63 5.79
N LEU A 134 -35.43 -21.89 6.09
CA LEU A 134 -35.80 -22.94 5.14
C LEU A 134 -36.92 -23.76 5.79
#